data_AF-A0A7S1FZF1-F1
#
_entry.id   AF-A0A7S1FZF1-F1
#
_cell.length_a   1.000
_cell.length_b   1.000
_cell.length_c   1.000
_cell.angle_alpha   90.00
_cell.angle_beta   90.00
_cell.angle_gamma   90.00
#
_symmetry.space_group_name_H-M   'P 1'
#
loop_
_entity.id
_entity.type
_entity.pdbx_description
1 polymer ?
#
loop_
_entity_poly.entity_id
_entity_poly.type
_entity_poly.pdbx_seq_one_letter_code
_entity_poly.pdbx_strand_id
1 'polypeptide(L)'
;MSLVNVVNMVVLDNPTNFNNQFQFEISFECLQELSDDLEWKVVYVGSAEDPSKDQILEEVMVGPVPVGLNKFVLEADAPDPSGIVERDIIGVTVVLVTCSFKDQEFCRVGYYVNNEYRPAEGEEYDPEAGPPSPLDLNKVRISFYLVLVNVLYSEL
;
A
#
# COMPACT_ATOMS: atom_id res chain seq x y z
N MET A 1 26.44 4.92 -2.50
CA MET A 1 25.71 4.39 -1.33
C MET A 1 24.49 5.27 -1.17
N SER A 2 23.28 4.71 -1.08
CA SER A 2 22.05 5.53 -0.96
C SER A 2 22.09 6.37 0.32
N LEU A 3 21.72 7.65 0.22
CA LEU A 3 21.64 8.59 1.34
C LEU A 3 20.50 8.26 2.32
N VAL A 4 19.47 7.59 1.82
CA VAL A 4 18.30 7.16 2.59
C VAL A 4 18.12 5.66 2.43
N ASN A 5 18.03 4.94 3.53
CA ASN A 5 17.86 3.49 3.56
C ASN A 5 16.61 3.13 4.35
N VAL A 6 15.61 2.52 3.70
CA VAL A 6 14.44 1.99 4.39
C VAL A 6 14.87 0.77 5.19
N VAL A 7 14.69 0.84 6.52
CA VAL A 7 15.10 -0.20 7.47
C VAL A 7 13.97 -1.20 7.67
N ASN A 8 12.74 -0.72 7.83
CA ASN A 8 11.57 -1.57 8.07
C ASN A 8 10.27 -0.88 7.63
N MET A 9 9.28 -1.67 7.23
CA MET A 9 7.93 -1.20 6.93
C MET A 9 6.90 -2.22 7.41
N VAL A 10 6.07 -1.82 8.38
CA VAL A 10 5.10 -2.69 9.04
C VAL A 10 3.69 -2.18 8.80
N VAL A 11 2.79 -3.07 8.40
CA VAL A 11 1.36 -2.76 8.31
C VAL A 11 0.74 -2.93 9.71
N LEU A 12 0.15 -1.87 10.26
CA LEU A 12 -0.29 -1.84 11.68
C LEU A 12 -1.67 -2.49 11.92
N ASP A 13 -2.62 -2.34 11.00
CA ASP A 13 -3.97 -2.92 11.07
C ASP A 13 -4.16 -3.97 9.96
N ASN A 14 -3.73 -5.22 10.22
CA ASN A 14 -3.75 -6.30 9.23
C ASN A 14 -4.15 -7.64 9.88
N PRO A 15 -5.25 -8.29 9.45
CA PRO A 15 -6.17 -7.88 8.39
C PRO A 15 -7.11 -6.72 8.80
N THR A 16 -7.56 -5.93 7.82
CA THR A 16 -8.48 -4.80 8.05
C THR A 16 -9.71 -4.83 7.12
N ASN A 17 -10.67 -3.92 7.31
CA ASN A 17 -11.83 -3.77 6.42
C ASN A 17 -11.41 -3.08 5.11
N PHE A 18 -12.07 -3.42 3.99
CA PHE A 18 -11.83 -2.76 2.71
C PHE A 18 -11.96 -1.23 2.76
N ASN A 19 -12.91 -0.72 3.55
CA ASN A 19 -13.18 0.71 3.67
C ASN A 19 -12.30 1.43 4.71
N ASN A 20 -11.40 0.71 5.39
CA ASN A 20 -10.50 1.31 6.38
C ASN A 20 -9.27 1.92 5.70
N GLN A 21 -8.70 2.95 6.33
CA GLN A 21 -7.42 3.50 5.93
C GLN A 21 -6.29 2.47 6.12
N PHE A 22 -5.31 2.50 5.23
CA PHE A 22 -4.10 1.71 5.35
C PHE A 22 -3.08 2.46 6.19
N GLN A 23 -2.37 1.72 7.06
CA GLN A 23 -1.39 2.30 7.98
C GLN A 23 -0.07 1.56 7.86
N PHE A 24 0.95 2.28 7.42
CA PHE A 24 2.32 1.78 7.28
C PHE A 24 3.23 2.49 8.29
N GLU A 25 3.74 1.76 9.28
CA GLU A 25 4.84 2.25 10.11
C GLU A 25 6.15 2.09 9.33
N ILE A 26 6.73 3.22 8.95
CA ILE A 26 7.93 3.29 8.13
C ILE A 26 9.10 3.68 9.02
N SER A 27 10.16 2.88 9.01
CA SER A 27 11.44 3.18 9.66
C SER A 27 12.54 3.28 8.60
N PHE A 28 13.29 4.37 8.59
CA PHE A 28 14.36 4.60 7.62
C PHE A 28 15.54 5.33 8.26
N GLU A 29 16.74 5.11 7.73
CA GLU A 29 17.97 5.79 8.12
C GLU A 29 18.34 6.82 7.07
N CYS A 30 18.62 8.05 7.52
CA CYS A 30 19.12 9.14 6.70
C CYS A 30 20.60 9.39 7.05
N LEU A 31 21.51 9.27 6.09
CA LEU A 31 22.96 9.35 6.34
C LEU A 31 23.49 10.79 6.33
N GLN A 32 22.79 11.73 5.70
CA GLN A 32 23.18 13.14 5.63
C GLN A 32 21.94 14.04 5.48
N GLU A 33 22.09 15.34 5.75
CA GLU A 33 21.00 16.29 5.55
C GLU A 33 20.55 16.30 4.07
N LEU A 34 19.24 16.20 3.86
CA LEU A 34 18.65 16.27 2.53
C LEU A 34 18.41 17.73 2.14
N SER A 35 18.64 18.05 0.87
CA SER A 35 18.40 19.38 0.33
C SER A 35 16.94 19.66 -0.04
N ASP A 36 16.10 18.62 0.00
CA ASP A 36 14.70 18.63 -0.38
C ASP A 36 13.95 17.56 0.43
N ASP A 37 12.62 17.54 0.31
CA ASP A 37 11.77 16.59 1.01
C ASP A 37 11.76 15.23 0.32
N LEU A 38 11.47 14.18 1.07
CA LEU A 38 11.16 12.85 0.53
C LEU A 38 9.69 12.78 0.15
N GLU A 39 9.40 12.32 -1.05
CA GLU A 39 8.03 12.07 -1.51
C GLU A 39 7.69 10.61 -1.25
N TRP A 40 6.63 10.35 -0.48
CA TRP A 40 6.10 9.02 -0.22
C TRP A 40 4.74 8.86 -0.89
N LYS A 41 4.54 7.76 -1.62
CA LYS A 41 3.24 7.45 -2.23
C LYS A 41 2.77 6.06 -1.86
N VAL A 42 1.46 5.92 -1.67
CA VAL A 42 0.78 4.63 -1.57
C VAL A 42 -0.07 4.46 -2.82
N VAL A 43 0.15 3.37 -3.55
CA VAL A 43 -0.55 3.07 -4.80
C VAL A 43 -1.23 1.71 -4.70
N TYR A 44 -2.53 1.67 -4.96
CA TYR A 44 -3.31 0.44 -5.10
C TYR A 44 -3.40 0.06 -6.58
N VAL A 45 -3.00 -1.17 -6.92
CA VAL A 45 -3.10 -1.68 -8.29
C VAL A 45 -4.56 -2.09 -8.56
N GLY A 46 -5.27 -1.29 -9.35
CA GLY A 46 -6.70 -1.50 -9.61
C GLY A 46 -6.99 -2.62 -10.60
N SER A 47 -6.02 -2.98 -11.44
CA SER A 47 -6.06 -4.16 -12.30
C SER A 47 -4.64 -4.58 -12.71
N ALA A 48 -4.36 -5.87 -12.70
CA ALA A 48 -3.04 -6.39 -13.11
C ALA A 48 -2.74 -6.18 -14.61
N GLU A 49 -3.78 -5.97 -15.43
CA GLU A 49 -3.68 -5.85 -16.89
C GLU A 49 -3.66 -4.40 -17.38
N ASP A 50 -4.11 -3.45 -16.55
CA ASP A 50 -4.31 -2.06 -16.94
C ASP A 50 -3.80 -1.09 -15.86
N PRO A 51 -2.56 -0.59 -15.99
CA PRO A 51 -1.98 0.38 -15.06
C PRO A 51 -2.75 1.71 -14.98
N SER A 52 -3.63 2.02 -15.93
CA SER A 52 -4.48 3.22 -15.84
C SER A 52 -5.56 3.11 -14.75
N LYS A 53 -5.73 1.91 -14.18
CA LYS A 53 -6.60 1.64 -13.03
C LYS A 53 -5.88 1.78 -11.69
N ASP A 54 -4.56 2.01 -11.69
CA ASP A 54 -3.82 2.22 -10.46
C ASP A 54 -4.29 3.51 -9.79
N GLN A 55 -4.51 3.43 -8.48
CA GLN A 55 -5.01 4.54 -7.68
C GLN A 55 -3.94 4.99 -6.72
N ILE A 56 -3.59 6.28 -6.77
CA ILE A 56 -2.77 6.92 -5.75
C ILE A 56 -3.70 7.16 -4.56
N LEU A 57 -3.47 6.42 -3.47
CA LEU A 57 -4.27 6.52 -2.24
C LEU A 57 -3.76 7.63 -1.33
N GLU A 58 -2.46 7.89 -1.37
CA GLU A 58 -1.82 8.97 -0.62
C GLU A 58 -0.51 9.39 -1.31
N GLU A 59 -0.18 10.67 -1.19
CA GLU A 59 1.04 11.30 -1.69
C GLU A 59 1.45 12.42 -0.73
N VAL A 60 2.54 12.21 0.00
CA VAL A 60 3.00 13.14 1.05
C VAL A 60 4.48 13.48 0.93
N MET A 61 4.79 14.75 1.17
CA MET A 61 6.15 15.26 1.28
C MET A 61 6.60 15.24 2.74
N VAL A 62 7.74 14.61 3.02
CA VAL A 62 8.30 14.46 4.36
C VAL A 62 9.65 15.17 4.40
N GLY A 63 9.68 16.34 5.03
CA GLY A 63 10.91 17.01 5.40
C GLY A 63 10.70 18.29 6.22
N PRO A 64 11.80 18.92 6.70
CA PRO A 64 13.18 18.46 6.56
C PRO A 64 13.45 17.16 7.33
N VAL A 65 14.25 16.26 6.76
CA VAL A 65 14.54 14.93 7.33
C VAL A 65 15.81 14.98 8.18
N PRO A 66 15.72 14.71 9.51
CA PRO A 66 16.89 14.63 10.38
C PRO A 66 17.87 13.50 9.99
N VAL A 67 19.16 13.72 10.19
CA VAL A 67 20.19 12.67 10.07
C VAL A 67 20.00 11.62 11.17
N GLY A 68 20.12 10.35 10.81
CA GLY A 68 19.97 9.20 11.69
C GLY A 68 18.69 8.40 11.42
N LEU A 69 18.22 7.69 12.44
CA LEU A 69 17.02 6.85 12.36
C LEU A 69 15.76 7.69 12.53
N ASN A 70 14.86 7.55 11.56
CA ASN A 70 13.56 8.21 11.54
C ASN A 70 12.45 7.16 11.50
N LYS A 71 11.31 7.49 12.10
CA LYS A 71 10.11 6.66 12.09
C LYS A 71 8.88 7.54 12.02
N PHE A 72 7.92 7.15 11.18
CA PHE A 72 6.59 7.77 11.14
C PHE A 72 5.54 6.75 10.67
N VAL A 73 4.27 7.10 10.81
CA VAL A 73 3.15 6.33 10.25
C VAL A 73 2.62 7.07 9.03
N LEU A 74 2.61 6.39 7.89
CA LEU A 74 1.95 6.83 6.67
C LEU A 74 0.54 6.25 6.65
N GLU A 75 -0.46 7.12 6.72
CA GLU A 75 -1.87 6.77 6.60
C GLU A 75 -2.32 7.05 5.17
N ALA A 76 -3.02 6.11 4.54
CA ALA A 76 -3.56 6.27 3.20
C ALA A 76 -5.03 5.89 3.15
N ASP A 77 -5.81 6.58 2.32
CA ASP A 77 -7.23 6.28 2.17
C ASP A 77 -7.46 4.90 1.54
N ALA A 78 -8.67 4.35 1.76
CA ALA A 78 -9.09 3.14 1.10
C ALA A 78 -9.22 3.36 -0.43
N PRO A 79 -8.98 2.33 -1.26
CA PRO A 79 -9.16 2.44 -2.70
C PRO A 79 -10.63 2.71 -3.05
N ASP A 80 -10.88 3.50 -4.10
CA ASP A 80 -12.21 3.72 -4.64
C ASP A 80 -12.68 2.47 -5.40
N PRO A 81 -13.73 1.77 -4.92
CA PRO A 81 -14.26 0.58 -5.58
C PRO A 81 -14.78 0.84 -6.99
N SER A 82 -15.17 2.09 -7.32
CA SER A 82 -15.66 2.44 -8.66
C SER A 82 -14.55 2.43 -9.72
N GLY A 83 -13.30 2.60 -9.28
CA GLY A 83 -12.10 2.53 -10.13
C GLY A 83 -11.57 1.11 -10.34
N ILE A 84 -12.07 0.12 -9.60
CA ILE A 84 -11.62 -1.28 -9.65
C ILE A 84 -12.56 -2.07 -10.57
N VAL A 85 -12.01 -2.99 -11.36
CA VAL A 85 -12.82 -3.90 -12.15
C VAL A 85 -13.57 -4.84 -11.20
N GLU A 86 -14.88 -4.98 -11.33
CA GLU A 86 -15.71 -5.74 -10.38
C GLU A 86 -15.20 -7.16 -10.10
N ARG A 87 -14.62 -7.83 -11.10
CA ARG A 87 -14.02 -9.17 -10.97
C ARG A 87 -12.68 -9.19 -10.22
N ASP A 88 -12.00 -8.05 -10.16
CA ASP A 88 -10.67 -7.87 -9.55
C ASP A 88 -10.78 -7.37 -8.09
N ILE A 89 -11.99 -7.06 -7.61
CA ILE A 89 -12.19 -6.55 -6.25
C ILE A 89 -12.00 -7.62 -5.17
N ILE A 90 -12.34 -8.88 -5.48
CA ILE A 90 -12.09 -10.05 -4.63
C ILE A 90 -10.93 -10.84 -5.21
N GLY A 91 -10.07 -11.37 -4.35
CA GLY A 91 -8.87 -12.10 -4.72
C GLY A 91 -7.62 -11.27 -4.49
N VAL A 92 -6.58 -11.54 -5.28
CA VAL A 92 -5.24 -11.00 -5.04
C VAL A 92 -4.98 -9.78 -5.93
N THR A 93 -4.47 -8.72 -5.32
CA THR A 93 -3.88 -7.56 -6.00
C THR A 93 -2.58 -7.13 -5.31
N VAL A 94 -2.05 -5.96 -5.66
CA VAL A 94 -0.83 -5.39 -5.12
C VAL A 94 -1.08 -3.98 -4.58
N VAL A 95 -0.47 -3.67 -3.44
CA VAL A 95 -0.26 -2.30 -2.96
C VAL A 95 1.23 -2.00 -2.96
N LEU A 96 1.59 -0.83 -3.49
CA LEU A 96 2.96 -0.34 -3.57
C LEU A 96 3.11 0.85 -2.63
N VAL A 97 4.19 0.86 -1.83
CA VAL A 97 4.66 2.04 -1.12
C VAL A 97 5.98 2.46 -1.75
N THR A 98 6.02 3.65 -2.34
CA THR A 98 7.20 4.17 -3.02
C THR A 98 7.78 5.36 -2.27
N CYS A 99 9.10 5.53 -2.39
CA CYS A 99 9.80 6.72 -1.92
C CYS A 99 10.66 7.28 -3.05
N SER A 100 10.50 8.59 -3.28
CA SER A 100 11.24 9.36 -4.27
C SER A 100 11.96 10.53 -3.62
N PHE A 101 13.09 10.91 -4.21
CA PHE A 101 13.79 12.15 -3.89
C PHE A 101 14.02 12.90 -5.19
N LYS A 102 13.52 14.15 -5.28
CA LYS A 102 13.59 14.98 -6.50
C LYS A 102 13.08 14.24 -7.75
N ASP A 103 11.87 13.70 -7.66
CA ASP A 103 11.19 12.94 -8.72
C ASP A 103 11.89 11.62 -9.14
N GLN A 104 12.92 11.19 -8.40
CA GLN A 104 13.61 9.92 -8.65
C GLN A 104 13.23 8.91 -7.57
N GLU A 105 12.46 7.90 -7.96
CA GLU A 105 12.13 6.77 -7.10
C GLU A 105 13.39 5.96 -6.78
N PHE A 106 13.65 5.75 -5.49
CA PHE A 106 14.78 4.94 -5.01
C PHE A 106 14.35 3.77 -4.12
N CYS A 107 13.10 3.78 -3.64
CA CYS A 107 12.54 2.67 -2.88
C CYS A 107 11.15 2.32 -3.41
N ARG A 108 10.89 1.02 -3.56
CA ARG A 108 9.56 0.47 -3.81
C ARG A 108 9.35 -0.79 -2.99
N VAL A 109 8.38 -0.74 -2.09
CA VAL A 109 7.93 -1.89 -1.28
C VAL A 109 6.59 -2.37 -1.82
N GLY A 110 6.51 -3.64 -2.21
CA GLY A 110 5.30 -4.27 -2.71
C GLY A 110 4.70 -5.26 -1.73
N TYR A 111 3.39 -5.11 -1.48
CA TYR A 111 2.57 -6.04 -0.73
C TYR A 111 1.60 -6.75 -1.67
N TYR A 112 1.53 -8.08 -1.60
CA TYR A 112 0.37 -8.81 -2.08
C TYR A 112 -0.76 -8.52 -1.11
N VAL A 113 -1.92 -8.21 -1.68
CA VAL A 113 -3.11 -7.88 -0.94
C VAL A 113 -4.18 -8.87 -1.33
N ASN A 114 -4.69 -9.62 -0.37
CA ASN A 114 -5.80 -10.54 -0.58
C ASN A 114 -7.09 -9.92 -0.02
N ASN A 115 -8.04 -9.66 -0.92
CA ASN A 115 -9.37 -9.18 -0.60
C ASN A 115 -10.32 -10.38 -0.52
N GLU A 116 -10.80 -10.69 0.68
CA GLU A 116 -11.64 -11.85 0.93
C GLU A 116 -13.02 -11.41 1.42
N TYR A 117 -14.07 -11.92 0.78
CA TYR A 117 -15.43 -11.76 1.28
C TYR A 117 -15.64 -12.66 2.50
N ARG A 118 -16.04 -12.06 3.61
CA ARG A 118 -16.32 -12.71 4.89
C ARG A 118 -17.81 -12.56 5.22
N PRO A 119 -18.63 -13.60 5.00
CA PRO A 119 -20.05 -13.54 5.34
C PRO A 119 -20.25 -13.33 6.84
N ALA A 120 -21.40 -12.77 7.23
CA ALA A 120 -21.71 -12.62 8.64
C ALA A 120 -21.92 -14.00 9.29
N GLU A 121 -21.73 -14.08 10.61
CA GLU A 121 -21.92 -15.33 11.33
C GLU A 121 -23.34 -15.88 11.12
N GLY A 122 -23.42 -17.10 10.59
CA GLY A 122 -24.69 -17.76 10.29
C GLY A 122 -25.28 -17.49 8.91
N GLU A 123 -24.64 -16.67 8.06
CA GLU A 123 -25.00 -16.56 6.65
C GLU A 123 -24.42 -17.74 5.85
N GLU A 124 -25.24 -18.38 5.01
CA GLU A 124 -24.77 -19.37 4.03
C GLU A 124 -23.94 -18.68 2.95
N TYR A 125 -22.77 -19.23 2.64
CA TYR A 125 -21.87 -18.75 1.59
C TYR A 125 -21.29 -19.94 0.84
N ASP A 126 -21.48 -19.94 -0.48
CA ASP A 126 -20.87 -20.90 -1.40
C ASP A 126 -19.69 -20.22 -2.11
N PRO A 127 -18.43 -20.57 -1.77
CA PRO A 127 -17.25 -19.99 -2.40
C PRO A 127 -17.17 -20.21 -3.93
N GLU A 128 -17.80 -21.27 -4.45
CA GLU A 128 -17.84 -21.55 -5.89
C GLU A 128 -18.81 -20.63 -6.63
N ALA A 129 -19.89 -20.20 -5.96
CA ALA A 129 -20.83 -19.23 -6.50
C ALA A 129 -20.32 -17.78 -6.39
N GLY A 130 -19.38 -17.52 -5.48
CA GLY A 130 -18.85 -16.18 -5.21
C GLY A 130 -19.77 -15.33 -4.32
N PRO A 131 -19.35 -14.10 -3.98
CA PRO A 131 -20.13 -13.21 -3.13
C PRO A 131 -21.40 -12.71 -3.83
N PRO A 132 -22.43 -12.30 -3.06
CA PRO A 132 -23.65 -11.73 -3.62
C PRO A 132 -23.36 -10.41 -4.37
N SER A 133 -24.15 -10.13 -5.41
CA SER A 133 -24.17 -8.85 -6.13
C SER A 133 -25.46 -8.09 -5.78
N PRO A 134 -25.39 -6.82 -5.32
CA PRO A 134 -24.18 -6.01 -5.16
C PRO A 134 -23.30 -6.46 -3.99
N LEU A 135 -21.99 -6.33 -4.16
CA LEU A 135 -20.99 -6.69 -3.15
C LEU A 135 -21.06 -5.72 -1.96
N ASP A 136 -21.20 -6.26 -0.75
CA ASP A 136 -21.09 -5.49 0.49
C ASP A 136 -19.62 -5.37 0.91
N LEU A 137 -19.02 -4.21 0.66
CA LEU A 137 -17.63 -3.92 0.99
C LEU A 137 -17.33 -3.99 2.49
N ASN A 138 -18.32 -3.82 3.37
CA ASN A 138 -18.11 -3.93 4.81
C ASN A 138 -17.79 -5.37 5.23
N LYS A 139 -18.18 -6.34 4.39
CA LYS A 139 -17.88 -7.76 4.53
C LYS A 139 -16.60 -8.16 3.82
N VAL A 140 -15.89 -7.24 3.16
CA VAL A 140 -14.59 -7.52 2.56
C VAL A 140 -13.49 -7.24 3.57
N ARG A 141 -12.57 -8.20 3.70
CA ARG A 141 -11.37 -8.09 4.53
C ARG A 141 -10.13 -8.09 3.65
N ILE A 142 -9.24 -7.15 3.93
CA ILE A 142 -7.98 -6.97 3.23
C ILE A 142 -6.87 -7.55 4.10
N SER A 143 -6.06 -8.44 3.52
CA SER A 143 -4.88 -9.02 4.17
C SER A 143 -3.62 -8.71 3.37
N PHE A 144 -2.67 -8.01 3.99
CA PHE A 144 -1.38 -7.65 3.41
C PHE A 144 -0.33 -8.73 3.67
N TYR A 145 0.40 -9.11 2.64
CA TYR A 145 1.53 -10.04 2.69
C TYR A 145 2.74 -9.38 2.02
N LEU A 146 3.82 -9.18 2.78
CA LEU A 146 5.05 -8.60 2.24
C LEU A 146 5.66 -9.54 1.21
N VAL A 147 5.97 -9.03 0.02
CA VAL A 147 6.48 -9.84 -1.10
C VAL A 147 7.90 -9.47 -1.45
N LEU A 148 8.11 -8.17 -1.68
CA LEU A 148 9.34 -7.71 -2.29
C LEU A 148 9.65 -6.29 -1.83
N VAL A 149 10.86 -6.13 -1.31
CA VAL A 149 11.48 -4.82 -1.09
C VAL A 149 12.47 -4.65 -2.24
N ASN A 150 12.16 -3.80 -3.22
CA ASN A 150 13.13 -3.40 -4.22
C ASN A 150 13.74 -2.08 -3.75
N VAL A 151 14.96 -2.16 -3.21
CA VAL A 151 15.80 -0.98 -3.08
C VAL A 151 16.45 -0.77 -4.43
N LEU A 152 15.93 0.18 -5.21
CA LEU A 152 16.60 0.61 -6.42
C LEU A 152 17.86 1.32 -5.94
N TYR A 153 19.02 0.69 -6.10
CA TYR A 153 20.31 1.35 -5.86
C TYR A 153 20.48 2.45 -6.93
N SER A 154 19.78 3.56 -6.72
CA SER A 154 20.05 4.84 -7.36
C SER A 154 21.22 5.46 -6.62
N GLU A 155 22.23 5.92 -7.35
CA GLU A 155 23.25 6.83 -6.81
C GLU A 155 22.59 8.19 -6.59
N LEU A 156 21.73 8.28 -5.57
CA LEU A 156 21.33 9.56 -4.98
C LEU A 156 22.52 10.19 -4.23
#